data_AF-A0A812MM14-F1
#
_entry.id   AF-A0A812MM14-F1
#
_cell.length_a   1.000
_cell.length_b   1.000
_cell.length_c   1.000
_cell.angle_alpha   90.00
_cell.angle_beta   90.00
_cell.angle_gamma   90.00
#
_symmetry.space_group_name_H-M   'P 1'
#
loop_
_entity.id
_entity.type
_entity.pdbx_description
1 polymer ?
#
loop_
_entity_poly.entity_id
_entity_poly.type
_entity_poly.pdbx_seq_one_letter_code
_entity_poly.pdbx_strand_id
1 'polypeptide(L)'
;MPNQVVLDVAQFQQILQTMQGQSQAVLAAAGAASTSRSSGTQGFSDANRILNRPACFGSTSHDSDLGSWLDWAHAFKAWLIFADPQYEIELQAIESNLDVENPTMPAETAERSRRLYAILSSLLQHKPKMLLRQVPDRNGYETWRQLVNIYAPRSKVRGLALLNAIMSFPPFVKSKTTREQVDGLDRLAQEYERVSGTAVNADILLGTLLRVLPAHLRNHIQLQMKSDTSYEQVKQFILTYEVTTSNWSASKVQQSLGIGPSGDPSASDPAPMDVDRAARVMVVEKVVELL
;
A
#
# COMPACT_ATOMS: atom_id res chain seq x y z
N MET A 1 -5.98 -28.03 -85.52
CA MET A 1 -4.67 -27.96 -84.85
C MET A 1 -4.93 -27.58 -83.40
N PRO A 2 -4.73 -28.49 -82.43
CA PRO A 2 -5.19 -28.33 -81.05
C PRO A 2 -4.21 -27.48 -80.23
N ASN A 3 -4.71 -26.46 -79.53
CA ASN A 3 -3.94 -25.58 -78.66
C ASN A 3 -3.89 -26.18 -77.24
N GLN A 4 -2.80 -26.86 -76.89
CA GLN A 4 -2.58 -27.37 -75.54
C GLN A 4 -2.06 -26.24 -74.64
N VAL A 5 -2.89 -25.83 -73.68
CA VAL A 5 -2.47 -25.04 -72.51
C VAL A 5 -1.66 -25.98 -71.62
N VAL A 6 -0.34 -25.99 -71.81
CA VAL A 6 0.57 -26.65 -70.86
C VAL A 6 0.67 -25.72 -69.66
N LEU A 7 -0.16 -25.93 -68.64
CA LEU A 7 0.09 -25.36 -67.32
C LEU A 7 1.44 -25.91 -66.84
N ASP A 8 2.43 -25.03 -66.79
CA ASP A 8 3.78 -25.35 -66.35
C ASP A 8 3.72 -25.91 -64.92
N VAL A 9 4.30 -27.09 -64.72
CA VAL A 9 4.25 -27.86 -63.46
C VAL A 9 4.79 -27.02 -62.29
N ALA A 10 5.71 -26.09 -62.57
CA ALA A 10 6.26 -25.16 -61.60
C ALA A 10 5.20 -24.16 -61.05
N GLN A 11 4.30 -23.65 -61.90
CA GLN A 11 3.26 -22.70 -61.46
C GLN A 11 2.20 -23.39 -60.59
N PHE A 12 1.86 -24.64 -60.90
CA PHE A 12 0.92 -25.41 -60.08
C PHE A 12 1.49 -25.73 -58.69
N GLN A 13 2.78 -26.06 -58.61
CA GLN A 13 3.45 -26.29 -57.32
C GLN A 13 3.53 -25.01 -56.46
N GLN A 14 3.72 -23.84 -57.08
CA GLN A 14 3.80 -22.57 -56.36
C GLN A 14 2.44 -22.11 -55.82
N ILE A 15 1.35 -22.37 -56.56
CA ILE A 15 -0.02 -22.09 -56.09
C ILE A 15 -0.36 -22.99 -54.89
N LEU A 16 0.01 -24.28 -54.93
CA LEU A 16 -0.22 -25.20 -53.80
C LEU A 16 0.56 -24.78 -52.54
N GLN A 17 1.83 -24.37 -52.68
CA GLN A 17 2.61 -23.87 -51.54
C GLN A 17 2.04 -22.58 -50.95
N THR A 18 1.56 -21.66 -51.79
CA THR A 18 0.96 -20.40 -51.32
C THR A 18 -0.36 -20.66 -50.59
N MET A 19 -1.17 -21.61 -51.07
CA MET A 19 -2.44 -21.99 -50.43
C MET A 19 -2.21 -22.67 -49.07
N GLN A 20 -1.19 -23.52 -48.94
CA GLN A 20 -0.79 -24.14 -47.67
C GLN A 20 -0.22 -23.11 -46.67
N GLY A 21 0.64 -22.18 -47.13
CA GLY A 21 1.17 -21.12 -46.27
C GLY A 21 0.08 -20.17 -45.75
N GLN A 22 -0.90 -19.82 -46.59
CA GLN A 22 -2.02 -18.95 -46.17
C GLN A 22 -2.94 -19.64 -45.15
N SER A 23 -3.26 -20.92 -45.36
CA SER A 23 -4.11 -21.68 -44.41
C SER A 23 -3.43 -21.87 -43.05
N GLN A 24 -2.12 -22.12 -43.01
CA GLN A 24 -1.38 -22.24 -41.77
C GLN A 24 -1.23 -20.89 -41.04
N ALA A 25 -1.07 -19.79 -41.76
CA ALA A 25 -1.04 -18.45 -41.18
C ALA A 25 -2.39 -18.04 -40.57
N VAL A 26 -3.51 -18.39 -41.21
CA VAL A 26 -4.86 -18.11 -40.67
C VAL A 26 -5.13 -18.93 -39.41
N LEU A 27 -4.73 -20.21 -39.37
CA LEU A 27 -4.85 -21.05 -38.17
C LEU A 27 -3.94 -20.59 -37.02
N ALA A 28 -2.71 -20.16 -37.32
CA ALA A 28 -1.79 -19.62 -36.32
C ALA A 28 -2.29 -18.28 -35.74
N ALA A 29 -2.83 -17.39 -36.59
CA ALA A 29 -3.45 -16.14 -36.15
C ALA A 29 -4.72 -16.38 -35.33
N ALA A 30 -5.56 -17.34 -35.70
CA ALA A 30 -6.72 -17.74 -34.91
C ALA A 30 -6.32 -18.33 -33.54
N GLY A 31 -5.29 -19.18 -33.51
CA GLY A 31 -4.71 -19.74 -32.29
C GLY A 31 -4.17 -18.65 -31.36
N ALA A 32 -3.37 -17.73 -31.89
CA ALA A 32 -2.82 -16.60 -31.14
C ALA A 32 -3.90 -15.65 -30.60
N ALA A 33 -4.97 -15.41 -31.37
CA ALA A 33 -6.12 -14.62 -30.93
C ALA A 33 -6.96 -15.32 -29.84
N SER A 34 -7.07 -16.66 -29.87
CA SER A 34 -7.75 -17.42 -28.82
C SER A 34 -6.95 -17.50 -27.52
N THR A 35 -5.63 -17.69 -27.61
CA THR A 35 -4.73 -17.73 -26.43
C THR A 35 -4.66 -16.38 -25.73
N SER A 36 -4.62 -15.27 -26.46
CA SER A 36 -4.64 -13.92 -25.87
C SER A 36 -5.98 -13.61 -25.16
N ARG A 37 -7.11 -14.07 -25.70
CA ARG A 37 -8.43 -13.90 -25.05
C ARG A 37 -8.60 -14.75 -23.78
N SER A 38 -8.05 -15.97 -23.75
CA SER A 38 -8.11 -16.83 -22.55
C SER A 38 -7.17 -16.36 -21.44
N SER A 39 -5.99 -15.87 -21.80
CA SER A 39 -4.99 -15.34 -20.84
C SER A 39 -5.57 -14.25 -19.93
N GLY A 40 -6.28 -13.29 -20.53
CA GLY A 40 -6.84 -12.15 -19.79
C GLY A 40 -8.00 -12.52 -18.84
N THR A 41 -8.62 -13.70 -18.98
CA THR A 41 -9.68 -14.16 -18.07
C THR A 41 -9.13 -15.09 -16.99
N GLN A 42 -8.06 -15.84 -17.31
CA GLN A 42 -7.35 -16.71 -16.37
C GLN A 42 -6.61 -15.91 -15.29
N GLY A 43 -6.00 -14.78 -15.64
CA GLY A 43 -5.30 -13.92 -14.66
C GLY A 43 -6.19 -13.46 -13.51
N PHE A 44 -7.45 -13.10 -13.77
CA PHE A 44 -8.40 -12.70 -12.71
C PHE A 44 -8.94 -13.88 -11.90
N SER A 45 -9.08 -15.07 -12.50
CA SER A 45 -9.46 -16.27 -11.72
C SER A 45 -8.33 -16.74 -10.81
N ASP A 46 -7.08 -16.64 -11.27
CA ASP A 46 -5.90 -16.96 -10.47
C ASP A 46 -5.67 -15.91 -9.38
N ALA A 47 -5.90 -14.63 -9.70
CA ALA A 47 -5.88 -13.54 -8.72
C ALA A 47 -6.87 -13.79 -7.57
N ASN A 48 -8.09 -14.22 -7.86
CA ASN A 48 -9.08 -14.51 -6.81
C ASN A 48 -8.78 -15.79 -6.02
N ARG A 49 -7.92 -16.68 -6.53
CA ARG A 49 -7.49 -17.89 -5.84
C ARG A 49 -6.33 -17.62 -4.87
N ILE A 50 -5.48 -16.65 -5.21
CA ILE A 50 -4.24 -16.35 -4.50
C ILE A 50 -4.39 -15.13 -3.59
N LEU A 51 -5.15 -14.14 -4.04
CA LEU A 51 -5.40 -12.89 -3.34
C LEU A 51 -6.90 -12.76 -3.00
N ASN A 52 -7.19 -12.28 -1.80
CA ASN A 52 -8.55 -11.94 -1.44
C ASN A 52 -9.04 -10.79 -2.33
N ARG A 53 -10.20 -10.99 -2.95
CA ARG A 53 -10.87 -9.94 -3.72
C ARG A 53 -11.02 -8.68 -2.86
N PRO A 54 -10.67 -7.48 -3.37
CA PRO A 54 -10.82 -6.24 -2.63
C PRO A 54 -12.24 -6.09 -2.08
N ALA A 55 -12.34 -5.54 -0.85
CA ALA A 55 -13.61 -5.23 -0.24
C ALA A 55 -14.41 -4.23 -1.11
N CYS A 56 -15.73 -4.19 -0.91
CA CYS A 56 -16.53 -3.16 -1.56
C CYS A 56 -16.18 -1.78 -0.98
N PHE A 57 -16.09 -0.76 -1.84
CA PHE A 57 -15.75 0.61 -1.45
C PHE A 57 -16.93 1.55 -1.59
N GLY A 58 -17.15 2.34 -0.55
CA GLY A 58 -18.23 3.32 -0.47
C GLY A 58 -19.14 3.04 0.70
N SER A 59 -19.41 4.07 1.48
CA SER A 59 -20.32 4.06 2.62
C SER A 59 -21.31 5.23 2.51
N THR A 60 -22.21 5.32 3.48
CA THR A 60 -23.14 6.47 3.58
C THR A 60 -22.38 7.76 3.95
N SER A 61 -21.24 7.65 4.63
CA SER A 61 -20.45 8.80 5.11
C SER A 61 -19.25 9.07 4.19
N HIS A 62 -19.18 10.29 3.64
CA HIS A 62 -18.07 10.69 2.77
C HIS A 62 -16.72 10.73 3.50
N ASP A 63 -16.71 11.06 4.79
CA ASP A 63 -15.50 11.17 5.61
C ASP A 63 -14.88 9.79 5.89
N SER A 64 -15.72 8.78 6.13
CA SER A 64 -15.27 7.39 6.28
C SER A 64 -14.66 6.84 4.98
N ASP A 65 -15.21 7.26 3.83
CA ASP A 65 -14.68 6.88 2.52
C ASP A 65 -13.31 7.53 2.27
N LEU A 66 -13.11 8.79 2.67
CA LEU A 66 -11.83 9.48 2.59
C LEU A 66 -10.73 8.78 3.40
N GLY A 67 -11.04 8.32 4.62
CA GLY A 67 -10.09 7.64 5.48
C GLY A 67 -9.71 6.23 4.99
N SER A 68 -10.64 5.51 4.37
CA SER A 68 -10.42 4.14 3.87
C SER A 68 -9.94 4.07 2.41
N TRP A 69 -10.01 5.18 1.66
CA TRP A 69 -9.65 5.21 0.25
C TRP A 69 -8.22 4.79 -0.03
N LEU A 70 -7.23 5.26 0.74
CA LEU A 70 -5.81 4.96 0.47
C LEU A 70 -5.52 3.46 0.62
N ASP A 71 -6.04 2.85 1.68
CA ASP A 71 -5.89 1.42 1.96
C ASP A 71 -6.62 0.57 0.90
N TRP A 72 -7.87 0.94 0.59
CA TRP A 72 -8.65 0.27 -0.45
C TRP A 72 -8.01 0.39 -1.83
N ALA A 73 -7.56 1.58 -2.22
CA ALA A 73 -6.94 1.84 -3.51
C ALA A 73 -5.62 1.06 -3.66
N HIS A 74 -4.84 0.94 -2.58
CA HIS A 74 -3.63 0.13 -2.57
C HIS A 74 -3.95 -1.37 -2.76
N ALA A 75 -4.91 -1.91 -1.99
CA ALA A 75 -5.34 -3.30 -2.13
C ALA A 75 -5.94 -3.59 -3.51
N PHE A 76 -6.74 -2.66 -4.04
CA PHE A 76 -7.33 -2.75 -5.38
C PHE A 76 -6.26 -2.79 -6.48
N LYS A 77 -5.28 -1.88 -6.43
CA LYS A 77 -4.16 -1.87 -7.38
C LYS A 77 -3.34 -3.16 -7.29
N ALA A 78 -2.99 -3.61 -6.09
CA ALA A 78 -2.21 -4.83 -5.91
C ALA A 78 -2.92 -6.05 -6.53
N TRP A 79 -4.24 -6.16 -6.32
CA TRP A 79 -5.06 -7.20 -6.94
C TRP A 79 -5.12 -7.08 -8.47
N LEU A 80 -5.29 -5.86 -8.98
CA LEU A 80 -5.41 -5.60 -10.42
C LEU A 80 -4.09 -5.85 -11.18
N ILE A 81 -2.96 -5.41 -10.61
CA ILE A 81 -1.62 -5.61 -11.17
C ILE A 81 -1.25 -7.08 -11.19
N PHE A 82 -1.65 -7.84 -10.16
CA PHE A 82 -1.45 -9.29 -10.14
C PHE A 82 -2.24 -9.98 -11.27
N ALA A 83 -3.48 -9.54 -11.54
CA ALA A 83 -4.30 -10.11 -12.59
C ALA A 83 -3.82 -9.74 -14.01
N ASP A 84 -3.37 -8.51 -14.21
CA ASP A 84 -2.82 -8.02 -15.46
C ASP A 84 -1.80 -6.89 -15.20
N PRO A 85 -0.49 -7.15 -15.42
CA PRO A 85 0.57 -6.18 -15.16
C PRO A 85 0.47 -4.89 -15.97
N GLN A 86 -0.23 -4.89 -17.11
CA GLN A 86 -0.31 -3.70 -17.96
C GLN A 86 -1.11 -2.56 -17.32
N TYR A 87 -1.99 -2.86 -16.34
CA TYR A 87 -2.72 -1.84 -15.60
C TYR A 87 -1.81 -0.95 -14.75
N GLU A 88 -0.63 -1.43 -14.32
CA GLU A 88 0.29 -0.64 -13.50
C GLU A 88 0.73 0.63 -14.23
N ILE A 89 1.20 0.47 -15.47
CA ILE A 89 1.72 1.55 -16.31
C ILE A 89 0.60 2.54 -16.65
N GLU A 90 -0.57 2.02 -17.03
CA GLU A 90 -1.71 2.85 -17.44
C GLU A 90 -2.30 3.64 -16.26
N LEU A 91 -2.46 3.00 -15.09
CA LEU A 91 -2.93 3.69 -13.88
C LEU A 91 -1.94 4.74 -13.39
N GLN A 92 -0.64 4.44 -13.43
CA GLN A 92 0.39 5.41 -13.05
C GLN A 92 0.40 6.63 -13.99
N ALA A 93 0.19 6.42 -15.29
CA ALA A 93 0.08 7.51 -16.27
C ALA A 93 -1.13 8.41 -16.00
N ILE A 94 -2.28 7.82 -15.62
CA ILE A 94 -3.50 8.55 -15.25
C ILE A 94 -3.31 9.35 -13.95
N GLU A 95 -2.68 8.76 -12.94
CA GLU A 95 -2.46 9.42 -11.65
C GLU A 95 -1.42 10.55 -11.72
N SER A 96 -0.52 10.48 -12.69
CA SER A 96 0.42 11.54 -12.99
C SER A 96 -0.25 12.71 -13.74
N ASN A 97 -1.29 12.42 -14.53
CA ASN A 97 -2.00 13.39 -15.37
C ASN A 97 -3.49 13.44 -15.03
N LEU A 98 -3.82 13.89 -13.82
CA LEU A 98 -5.21 14.01 -13.37
C LEU A 98 -5.99 15.12 -14.10
N ASP A 99 -5.32 16.04 -14.80
CA ASP A 99 -5.97 17.19 -15.47
C ASP A 99 -6.43 16.90 -16.90
N VAL A 100 -5.91 15.85 -17.54
CA VAL A 100 -6.25 15.52 -18.93
C VAL A 100 -7.50 14.65 -18.96
N GLU A 101 -8.60 15.23 -19.42
CA GLU A 101 -9.83 14.50 -19.69
C GLU A 101 -9.68 13.70 -20.98
N ASN A 102 -9.82 12.37 -20.88
CA ASN A 102 -10.00 11.46 -22.01
C ASN A 102 -8.86 11.46 -23.06
N PRO A 103 -7.67 10.89 -22.75
CA PRO A 103 -6.68 10.61 -23.78
C PRO A 103 -7.30 9.73 -24.87
N THR A 104 -7.07 10.05 -26.14
CA THR A 104 -7.47 9.19 -27.26
C THR A 104 -6.80 7.83 -27.10
N MET A 105 -7.54 6.85 -26.62
CA MET A 105 -6.99 5.55 -26.28
C MET A 105 -6.94 4.65 -27.52
N PRO A 106 -5.83 3.91 -27.75
CA PRO A 106 -5.81 2.84 -28.75
C PRO A 106 -6.83 1.75 -28.38
N ALA A 107 -7.30 1.00 -29.39
CA ALA A 107 -8.39 0.04 -29.24
C ALA A 107 -8.15 -1.04 -28.16
N GLU A 108 -6.88 -1.42 -27.96
CA GLU A 108 -6.47 -2.37 -26.92
C GLU A 108 -6.61 -1.81 -25.49
N THR A 109 -6.25 -0.53 -25.30
CA THR A 109 -6.44 0.18 -24.03
C THR A 109 -7.93 0.46 -23.78
N ALA A 110 -8.72 0.66 -24.84
CA ALA A 110 -10.17 0.80 -24.71
C ALA A 110 -10.84 -0.49 -24.19
N GLU A 111 -10.41 -1.67 -24.61
CA GLU A 111 -10.95 -2.93 -24.09
C GLU A 111 -10.61 -3.11 -22.59
N ARG A 112 -9.37 -2.82 -22.19
CA ARG A 112 -8.93 -2.86 -20.79
C ARG A 112 -9.68 -1.83 -19.93
N SER A 113 -9.92 -0.62 -20.45
CA SER A 113 -10.73 0.39 -19.76
C SER A 113 -12.17 -0.08 -19.47
N ARG A 114 -12.79 -0.82 -20.39
CA ARG A 114 -14.14 -1.38 -20.20
C ARG A 114 -14.15 -2.50 -19.18
N ARG A 115 -13.11 -3.34 -19.15
CA ARG A 115 -12.94 -4.38 -18.13
C ARG A 115 -12.76 -3.76 -16.75
N LEU A 116 -11.93 -2.72 -16.64
CA LEU A 116 -11.77 -1.94 -15.41
C LEU A 116 -13.10 -1.33 -14.95
N TYR A 117 -13.88 -0.76 -15.86
CA TYR A 117 -15.22 -0.24 -15.56
C TYR A 117 -16.15 -1.33 -14.99
N ALA A 118 -16.15 -2.53 -15.58
CA ALA A 118 -16.95 -3.65 -15.09
C ALA A 118 -16.53 -4.06 -13.67
N ILE A 119 -15.22 -4.13 -13.40
CA ILE A 119 -14.67 -4.45 -12.08
C ILE A 119 -15.09 -3.38 -11.06
N LEU A 120 -14.84 -2.10 -11.36
CA LEU A 120 -15.22 -0.98 -10.50
C LEU A 120 -16.73 -0.96 -10.24
N SER A 121 -17.57 -1.28 -11.22
CA SER A 121 -19.03 -1.35 -11.04
C SER A 121 -19.49 -2.37 -10.00
N SER A 122 -18.71 -3.43 -9.81
CA SER A 122 -18.99 -4.49 -8.85
C SER A 122 -18.40 -4.23 -7.47
N LEU A 123 -17.36 -3.40 -7.37
CA LEU A 123 -16.67 -3.09 -6.11
C LEU A 123 -17.19 -1.79 -5.47
N LEU A 124 -17.60 -0.81 -6.27
CA LEU A 124 -18.07 0.48 -5.78
C LEU A 124 -19.54 0.40 -5.30
N GLN A 125 -19.82 1.07 -4.20
CA GLN A 125 -21.15 1.22 -3.59
C GLN A 125 -21.49 2.70 -3.37
N HIS A 126 -22.76 2.99 -3.08
CA HIS A 126 -23.25 4.33 -2.71
C HIS A 126 -22.80 5.47 -3.64
N LYS A 127 -22.19 6.53 -3.09
CA LYS A 127 -21.76 7.75 -3.80
C LYS A 127 -20.71 7.46 -4.90
N PRO A 128 -19.62 6.69 -4.65
CA PRO A 128 -18.70 6.28 -5.70
C PRO A 128 -19.39 5.61 -6.91
N LYS A 129 -20.42 4.81 -6.66
CA LYS A 129 -21.19 4.14 -7.72
C LYS A 129 -22.08 5.09 -8.52
N MET A 130 -22.57 6.17 -7.90
CA MET A 130 -23.30 7.21 -8.63
C MET A 130 -22.40 7.96 -9.60
N LEU A 131 -21.16 8.26 -9.19
CA LEU A 131 -20.15 8.87 -10.06
C LEU A 131 -19.81 7.97 -11.25
N LEU A 132 -19.60 6.68 -11.01
CA LEU A 132 -19.40 5.70 -12.08
C LEU A 132 -20.51 5.73 -13.15
N ARG A 133 -21.78 5.90 -12.73
CA ARG A 133 -22.92 5.97 -13.66
C ARG A 133 -22.95 7.24 -14.52
N GLN A 134 -22.26 8.29 -14.09
CA GLN A 134 -22.22 9.56 -14.82
C GLN A 134 -21.17 9.54 -15.95
N VAL A 135 -20.22 8.60 -15.93
CA VAL A 135 -19.16 8.51 -16.93
C VAL A 135 -19.71 7.89 -18.24
N PRO A 136 -19.68 8.62 -19.37
CA PRO A 136 -20.08 8.07 -20.66
C PRO A 136 -19.10 6.98 -21.16
N ASP A 137 -19.54 6.17 -22.12
CA ASP A 137 -18.71 5.17 -22.83
C ASP A 137 -18.12 4.01 -22.00
N ARG A 138 -18.55 3.84 -20.74
CA ARG A 138 -18.05 2.78 -19.84
C ARG A 138 -16.53 2.83 -19.70
N ASN A 139 -15.97 4.04 -19.64
CA ASN A 139 -14.54 4.26 -19.50
C ASN A 139 -14.11 4.11 -18.02
N GLY A 140 -13.45 3.00 -17.70
CA GLY A 140 -12.96 2.71 -16.34
C GLY A 140 -11.80 3.60 -15.90
N TYR A 141 -10.99 4.09 -16.84
CA TYR A 141 -9.86 4.98 -16.55
C TYR A 141 -10.30 6.37 -16.15
N GLU A 142 -11.30 6.91 -16.84
CA GLU A 142 -11.90 8.19 -16.47
C GLU A 142 -12.60 8.11 -15.12
N THR A 143 -13.28 6.98 -14.84
CA THR A 143 -13.83 6.72 -13.52
C THR A 143 -12.74 6.71 -12.45
N TRP A 144 -11.62 6.01 -12.69
CA TRP A 144 -10.49 5.96 -11.77
C TRP A 144 -9.93 7.36 -11.49
N ARG A 145 -9.72 8.17 -12.55
CA ARG A 145 -9.27 9.56 -12.44
C ARG A 145 -10.19 10.40 -11.56
N GLN A 146 -11.51 10.32 -11.79
CA GLN A 146 -12.50 11.05 -11.00
C GLN A 146 -12.50 10.62 -9.54
N LEU A 147 -12.38 9.31 -9.26
CA LEU A 147 -12.29 8.81 -7.89
C LEU A 147 -11.03 9.31 -7.19
N VAL A 148 -9.87 9.26 -7.85
CA VAL A 148 -8.61 9.80 -7.32
C VAL A 148 -8.72 11.30 -7.05
N ASN A 149 -9.36 12.06 -7.94
CA ASN A 149 -9.55 13.49 -7.76
C ASN A 149 -10.45 13.83 -6.55
N ILE A 150 -11.47 13.02 -6.30
CA ILE A 150 -12.42 13.23 -5.19
C ILE A 150 -11.84 12.78 -3.85
N TYR A 151 -11.23 11.60 -3.81
CA TYR A 151 -10.80 10.97 -2.54
C TYR A 151 -9.32 11.19 -2.20
N ALA A 152 -8.49 11.53 -3.19
CA ALA A 152 -7.08 11.85 -2.99
C ALA A 152 -6.65 13.10 -3.80
N PRO A 153 -7.32 14.25 -3.63
CA PRO A 153 -7.02 15.46 -4.40
C PRO A 153 -5.57 15.92 -4.19
N ARG A 154 -4.82 16.12 -5.27
CA ARG A 154 -3.48 16.73 -5.25
C ARG A 154 -3.60 18.26 -5.23
N SER A 155 -4.22 18.78 -4.19
CA SER A 155 -4.46 20.23 -4.02
C SER A 155 -3.40 20.88 -3.13
N LYS A 156 -3.01 22.12 -3.45
CA LYS A 156 -2.15 22.96 -2.60
C LYS A 156 -2.72 23.11 -1.19
N VAL A 157 -4.06 23.16 -1.05
CA VAL A 157 -4.72 23.26 0.27
C VAL A 157 -4.47 22.02 1.11
N ARG A 158 -4.53 20.82 0.51
CA ARG A 158 -4.19 19.55 1.18
C ARG A 158 -2.71 19.50 1.55
N GLY A 159 -1.82 19.96 0.65
CA GLY A 159 -0.38 20.08 0.93
C GLY A 159 -0.10 20.98 2.14
N LEU A 160 -0.74 22.15 2.21
CA LEU A 160 -0.61 23.06 3.37
C LEU A 160 -1.19 22.47 4.65
N ALA A 161 -2.32 21.75 4.58
CA ALA A 161 -2.89 21.07 5.74
C ALA A 161 -1.96 19.98 6.28
N LEU A 162 -1.33 19.21 5.38
CA LEU A 162 -0.32 18.20 5.74
C LEU A 162 0.93 18.84 6.35
N LEU A 163 1.42 19.94 5.78
CA LEU A 163 2.57 20.66 6.34
C LEU A 163 2.27 21.19 7.75
N ASN A 164 1.07 21.74 7.96
CA ASN A 164 0.63 22.19 9.26
C ASN A 164 0.54 21.00 10.24
N ALA A 165 -0.03 19.88 9.81
CA ALA A 165 -0.10 18.65 10.61
C ALA A 165 1.28 18.10 11.00
N ILE A 166 2.29 18.23 10.14
CA ILE A 166 3.69 17.91 10.46
C ILE A 166 4.19 18.89 11.53
N MET A 167 4.13 20.20 11.28
CA MET A 167 4.64 21.20 12.22
C MET A 167 3.96 21.14 13.60
N SER A 168 2.65 20.86 13.64
CA SER A 168 1.83 20.77 14.84
C SER A 168 1.62 19.33 15.34
N PHE A 169 2.46 18.38 14.92
CA PHE A 169 2.31 16.98 15.32
C PHE A 169 2.23 16.84 16.85
N PRO A 170 1.30 16.03 17.39
CA PRO A 170 1.08 15.91 18.82
C PRO A 170 2.29 15.27 19.52
N PRO A 171 2.57 15.61 20.80
CA PRO A 171 3.65 14.98 21.57
C PRO A 171 3.42 13.46 21.71
N PHE A 172 4.52 12.70 21.77
CA PHE A 172 4.41 11.25 21.88
C PHE A 172 3.76 10.80 23.19
N VAL A 173 2.85 9.85 23.08
CA VAL A 173 2.08 9.28 24.20
C VAL A 173 2.69 7.93 24.58
N LYS A 174 2.69 7.61 25.88
CA LYS A 174 3.21 6.34 26.41
C LYS A 174 2.36 5.11 26.06
N SER A 175 1.12 5.31 25.60
CA SER A 175 0.20 4.22 25.25
C SER A 175 0.54 3.55 23.93
N LYS A 176 1.31 4.21 23.07
CA LYS A 176 1.78 3.69 21.79
C LYS A 176 3.30 3.51 21.83
N THR A 177 3.80 2.59 21.02
CA THR A 177 5.26 2.43 20.87
C THR A 177 5.85 3.72 20.28
N THR A 178 7.06 4.08 20.70
CA THR A 178 7.74 5.27 20.15
C THR A 178 7.96 5.10 18.65
N ARG A 179 8.31 3.87 18.23
CA ARG A 179 8.47 3.49 16.82
C ARG A 179 7.24 3.76 15.97
N GLU A 180 6.06 3.28 16.39
CA GLU A 180 4.80 3.51 15.64
C GLU A 180 4.51 5.00 15.45
N GLN A 181 4.86 5.82 16.45
CA GLN A 181 4.62 7.27 16.40
C GLN A 181 5.62 7.99 15.47
N VAL A 182 6.87 7.54 15.42
CA VAL A 182 7.87 8.00 14.44
C VAL A 182 7.46 7.60 13.02
N ASP A 183 7.02 6.36 12.82
CA ASP A 183 6.51 5.88 11.54
C ASP A 183 5.28 6.70 11.09
N GLY A 184 4.43 7.13 12.03
CA GLY A 184 3.30 8.03 11.76
C GLY A 184 3.72 9.40 11.24
N LEU A 185 4.80 9.98 11.78
CA LEU A 185 5.36 11.24 11.30
C LEU A 185 5.96 11.07 9.89
N ASP A 186 6.69 9.98 9.65
CA ASP A 186 7.27 9.66 8.34
C ASP A 186 6.19 9.49 7.26
N ARG A 187 5.07 8.83 7.60
CA ARG A 187 3.91 8.70 6.69
C ARG A 187 3.31 10.05 6.32
N LEU A 188 3.22 10.99 7.26
CA LEU A 188 2.74 12.35 6.97
C LEU A 188 3.71 13.11 6.05
N ALA A 189 5.01 12.96 6.27
CA ALA A 189 6.04 13.57 5.42
C ALA A 189 5.99 13.02 3.98
N GLN A 190 5.84 11.70 3.83
CA GLN A 190 5.69 11.05 2.52
C GLN A 190 4.40 11.49 1.81
N GLU A 191 3.29 11.60 2.53
CA GLU A 191 2.02 12.08 1.95
C GLU A 191 2.12 13.55 1.52
N TYR A 192 2.84 14.39 2.27
CA TYR A 192 3.14 15.77 1.86
C TYR A 192 3.95 15.79 0.56
N GLU A 193 5.01 15.00 0.46
CA GLU A 193 5.84 14.93 -0.74
C GLU A 193 5.02 14.44 -1.95
N ARG A 194 4.15 13.46 -1.76
CA ARG A 194 3.23 12.95 -2.79
C ARG A 194 2.26 14.01 -3.31
N VAL A 195 1.74 14.86 -2.42
CA VAL A 195 0.73 15.89 -2.76
C VAL A 195 1.37 17.18 -3.29
N SER A 196 2.47 17.63 -2.67
CA SER A 196 3.15 18.89 -3.00
C SER A 196 4.19 18.75 -4.12
N GLY A 197 4.70 17.54 -4.36
CA GLY A 197 5.80 17.28 -5.30
C GLY A 197 7.17 17.77 -4.80
N THR A 198 7.24 18.25 -3.56
CA THR A 198 8.44 18.79 -2.92
C THR A 198 8.66 18.09 -1.59
N ALA A 199 9.87 17.61 -1.33
CA ALA A 199 10.22 17.04 -0.03
C ALA A 199 10.16 18.12 1.08
N VAL A 200 9.79 17.70 2.29
CA VAL A 200 9.88 18.56 3.47
C VAL A 200 11.35 18.82 3.79
N ASN A 201 11.68 20.04 4.19
CA ASN A 201 13.04 20.34 4.67
C ASN A 201 13.39 19.46 5.88
N ALA A 202 14.53 18.78 5.82
CA ALA A 202 15.03 17.90 6.87
C ALA A 202 15.12 18.59 8.24
N ASP A 203 15.45 19.88 8.28
CA ASP A 203 15.54 20.65 9.53
C ASP A 203 14.17 20.82 10.20
N ILE A 204 13.10 20.96 9.40
CA ILE A 204 11.73 21.07 9.91
C ILE A 204 11.28 19.74 10.50
N LEU A 205 11.59 18.62 9.83
CA LEU A 205 11.31 17.28 10.34
C LEU A 205 12.08 16.99 11.61
N LEU A 206 13.37 17.34 11.65
CA LEU A 206 14.22 17.17 12.82
C LEU A 206 13.72 17.99 14.01
N GLY A 207 13.43 19.28 13.80
CA GLY A 207 12.91 20.17 14.84
C GLY A 207 11.55 19.71 15.37
N THR A 208 10.68 19.23 14.47
CA THR A 208 9.38 18.66 14.86
C THR A 208 9.55 17.40 15.69
N LEU A 209 10.42 16.47 15.27
CA LEU A 209 10.69 15.22 15.98
C LEU A 209 11.21 15.50 17.40
N LEU A 210 12.20 16.38 17.56
CA LEU A 210 12.75 16.77 18.86
C LEU A 210 11.71 17.41 19.79
N ARG A 211 10.80 18.23 19.24
CA ARG A 211 9.70 18.84 20.00
C ARG A 211 8.74 17.79 20.54
N VAL A 212 8.40 16.82 19.70
CA VAL A 212 7.39 15.79 19.96
C VAL A 212 7.89 14.69 20.90
N LEU A 213 9.20 14.44 20.92
CA LEU A 213 9.86 13.45 21.77
C LEU A 213 9.66 13.72 23.28
N PRO A 214 9.45 12.67 24.10
CA PRO A 214 9.49 12.76 25.56
C PRO A 214 10.83 13.31 26.07
N ALA A 215 10.82 14.02 27.20
CA ALA A 215 11.99 14.72 27.73
C ALA A 215 13.22 13.83 27.94
N HIS A 216 13.05 12.59 28.42
CA HIS A 216 14.15 11.66 28.65
C HIS A 216 14.82 11.22 27.34
N LEU A 217 14.04 10.92 26.30
CA LEU A 217 14.57 10.60 24.97
C LEU A 217 15.27 11.80 24.35
N ARG A 218 14.67 12.98 24.49
CA ARG A 218 15.23 14.22 23.98
C ARG A 218 16.61 14.51 24.57
N ASN A 219 16.77 14.39 25.88
CA ASN A 219 18.06 14.60 26.54
C ASN A 219 19.11 13.59 26.07
N HIS A 220 18.73 12.32 25.93
CA HIS A 220 19.63 11.28 25.42
C HIS A 220 20.09 11.57 23.99
N ILE A 221 19.17 11.96 23.11
CA ILE A 221 19.46 12.31 21.72
C ILE A 221 20.33 13.57 21.64
N GLN A 222 20.04 14.60 22.44
CA GLN A 222 20.84 15.84 22.47
C GLN A 222 22.30 15.58 22.87
N LEU A 223 22.56 14.60 23.74
CA LEU A 223 23.92 14.19 24.11
C LEU A 223 24.64 13.42 22.99
N GLN A 224 23.88 12.75 22.11
CA GLN A 224 24.40 11.97 20.98
C GLN A 224 24.54 12.81 19.70
N MET A 225 23.86 13.96 19.63
CA MET A 225 23.84 14.86 18.48
C MET A 225 25.20 15.54 18.24
N LYS A 226 25.58 15.59 16.97
CA LYS A 226 26.74 16.31 16.43
C LYS A 226 26.29 17.36 15.42
N SER A 227 27.19 18.24 14.99
CA SER A 227 26.91 19.33 14.04
C SER A 227 26.45 18.86 12.65
N ASP A 228 26.66 17.58 12.30
CA ASP A 228 26.31 16.97 11.01
C ASP A 228 25.16 15.95 11.12
N THR A 229 24.40 15.96 12.22
CA THR A 229 23.38 14.93 12.47
C THR A 229 22.18 15.04 11.53
N SER A 230 21.89 13.97 10.79
CA SER A 230 20.74 13.91 9.89
C SER A 230 19.49 13.35 10.57
N TYR A 231 18.31 13.61 9.98
CA TYR A 231 17.04 13.06 10.46
C TYR A 231 17.05 11.53 10.60
N GLU A 232 17.67 10.83 9.63
CA GLU A 232 17.77 9.37 9.66
C GLU A 232 18.62 8.88 10.83
N GLN A 233 19.74 9.54 11.13
CA GLN A 233 20.59 9.19 12.27
C GLN A 233 19.83 9.34 13.60
N VAL A 234 18.99 10.37 13.73
CA VAL A 234 18.17 10.55 14.94
C VAL A 234 17.15 9.44 15.10
N LYS A 235 16.52 8.99 14.02
CA LYS A 235 15.66 7.81 14.07
C LYS A 235 16.41 6.57 14.54
N GLN A 236 17.63 6.35 14.05
CA GLN A 236 18.47 5.24 14.50
C GLN A 236 18.81 5.33 16.00
N PHE A 237 19.10 6.52 16.53
CA PHE A 237 19.31 6.70 17.97
C PHE A 237 18.06 6.39 18.79
N ILE A 238 16.87 6.79 18.32
CA ILE A 238 15.60 6.46 18.99
C ILE A 238 15.38 4.95 19.01
N LEU A 239 15.59 4.28 17.87
CA LEU A 239 15.44 2.82 17.76
C LEU A 239 16.44 2.07 18.64
N THR A 240 17.69 2.54 18.68
CA THR A 240 18.73 1.96 19.54
C THR A 240 18.36 2.11 20.99
N TYR A 241 17.90 3.30 21.39
CA TYR A 241 17.43 3.54 22.76
C TYR A 241 16.26 2.63 23.11
N GLU A 242 15.26 2.47 22.24
CA GLU A 242 14.11 1.58 22.47
C GLU A 242 14.56 0.12 22.64
N VAL A 243 15.47 -0.36 21.79
CA VAL A 243 16.01 -1.73 21.89
C VAL A 243 16.79 -1.91 23.20
N THR A 244 17.63 -0.95 23.59
CA THR A 244 18.45 -1.01 24.81
C THR A 244 17.62 -0.88 26.08
N THR A 245 16.55 -0.06 26.06
CA THR A 245 15.68 0.16 27.22
C THR A 245 14.48 -0.77 27.27
N SER A 246 14.27 -1.59 26.24
CA SER A 246 13.29 -2.67 26.27
C SER A 246 13.64 -3.61 27.43
N ASN A 247 12.75 -3.69 28.43
CA ASN A 247 12.89 -4.61 29.54
C ASN A 247 12.70 -6.05 29.05
N TRP A 248 13.81 -6.69 28.68
CA TRP A 248 13.91 -8.13 28.48
C TRP A 248 13.90 -8.80 29.85
N SER A 249 12.72 -9.17 30.36
CA SER A 249 12.65 -9.98 31.57
C SER A 249 12.95 -11.45 31.23
N ALA A 250 13.62 -12.16 32.13
CA ALA A 250 13.91 -13.58 31.99
C ALA A 250 12.63 -14.39 31.70
N SER A 251 11.50 -14.02 32.33
CA SER A 251 10.19 -14.61 32.10
C SER A 251 9.66 -14.37 30.67
N LYS A 252 9.82 -13.17 30.10
CA LYS A 252 9.40 -12.84 28.74
C LYS A 252 10.25 -13.56 27.69
N VAL A 253 11.54 -13.72 27.96
CA VAL A 253 12.47 -14.49 27.13
C VAL A 253 12.13 -15.98 27.20
N GLN A 254 11.96 -16.55 28.39
CA GLN A 254 11.55 -17.94 28.62
C GLN A 254 10.23 -18.26 27.91
N GLN A 255 9.24 -17.38 28.00
CA GLN A 255 7.95 -17.53 27.32
C GLN A 255 8.08 -17.45 25.80
N SER A 256 8.94 -16.57 25.26
CA SER A 256 9.18 -16.47 23.82
C SER A 256 9.95 -17.66 23.24
N LEU A 257 10.81 -18.31 24.03
CA LEU A 257 11.54 -19.50 23.63
C LEU A 257 10.76 -20.80 23.89
N GLY A 258 9.52 -20.72 24.40
CA GLY A 258 8.74 -21.89 24.78
C GLY A 258 9.33 -22.69 25.95
N ILE A 259 10.26 -22.10 26.69
CA ILE A 259 10.90 -22.67 27.90
C ILE A 259 10.11 -22.15 29.12
N GLY A 260 8.81 -22.40 29.13
CA GLY A 260 7.94 -22.28 30.30
C GLY A 260 7.36 -23.67 30.59
N PRO A 261 6.86 -23.96 31.80
CA PRO A 261 6.33 -25.28 32.10
C PRO A 261 5.19 -25.55 31.12
N SER A 262 5.40 -26.54 30.24
CA SER A 262 4.37 -27.13 29.41
C SER A 262 3.38 -27.80 30.35
N GLY A 263 2.45 -27.02 30.89
CA GLY A 263 1.34 -27.50 31.69
C GLY A 263 0.39 -28.25 30.77
N ASP A 264 0.58 -29.56 30.70
CA ASP A 264 -0.48 -30.51 30.34
C ASP A 264 -1.69 -30.24 31.26
N PRO A 265 -2.91 -29.97 30.76
CA PRO A 265 -4.04 -29.53 31.58
C PRO A 265 -4.59 -30.59 32.55
N SER A 266 -3.91 -31.73 32.75
CA SER A 266 -4.41 -32.85 33.56
C SER A 266 -3.57 -33.27 34.76
N ALA A 267 -2.53 -32.53 35.17
CA ALA A 267 -1.78 -32.84 36.40
C ALA A 267 -1.99 -31.76 37.46
N SER A 268 -2.92 -32.03 38.37
CA SER A 268 -3.05 -31.36 39.67
C SER A 268 -1.79 -31.58 40.50
N ASP A 269 -0.93 -30.57 40.59
CA ASP A 269 0.05 -30.46 41.68
C ASP A 269 0.14 -28.99 42.16
N PRO A 270 0.35 -28.74 43.47
CA PRO A 270 0.11 -27.44 44.08
C PRO A 270 1.23 -26.45 43.75
N ALA A 271 0.87 -25.29 43.25
CA ALA A 271 1.80 -24.19 43.01
C ALA A 271 2.36 -23.64 44.35
N PRO A 272 3.69 -23.43 44.47
CA PRO A 272 4.25 -22.70 45.59
C PRO A 272 3.81 -21.24 45.50
N MET A 273 3.13 -20.75 46.55
CA MET A 273 2.68 -19.36 46.64
C MET A 273 3.85 -18.43 46.98
N ASP A 274 4.06 -17.39 46.17
CA ASP A 274 4.91 -16.25 46.53
C ASP A 274 4.18 -15.38 47.57
N VAL A 275 4.32 -15.71 48.86
CA VAL A 275 3.67 -14.97 49.97
C VAL A 275 4.52 -13.82 50.54
N ASP A 276 5.75 -13.58 50.07
CA ASP A 276 6.63 -12.64 50.80
C ASP A 276 7.38 -11.63 49.92
N ARG A 277 6.67 -10.59 49.44
CA ARG A 277 7.29 -9.35 48.95
C ARG A 277 6.54 -8.06 49.30
N ALA A 278 5.59 -8.11 50.24
CA ALA A 278 4.82 -6.94 50.66
C ALA A 278 5.04 -6.58 52.14
N ALA A 279 6.29 -6.38 52.59
CA ALA A 279 6.60 -5.60 53.81
C ALA A 279 8.11 -5.43 54.04
N ARG A 280 8.84 -4.65 53.23
CA ARG A 280 10.14 -4.12 53.69
C ARG A 280 10.69 -2.90 52.95
N VAL A 281 9.89 -1.88 52.68
CA VAL A 281 10.43 -0.52 52.46
C VAL A 281 9.44 0.50 52.98
N MET A 282 9.51 0.79 54.27
CA MET A 282 9.18 2.09 54.86
C MET A 282 9.54 2.03 56.33
N VAL A 283 10.57 2.78 56.71
CA VAL A 283 10.88 3.40 58.02
C VAL A 283 12.40 3.39 58.18
N VAL A 284 13.10 4.29 57.48
CA VAL A 284 14.26 5.03 58.03
C VAL A 284 14.38 6.33 57.23
N GLU A 285 13.46 7.28 57.42
CA GLU A 285 13.76 8.71 57.18
C GLU A 285 12.69 9.61 57.82
N LYS A 286 12.83 9.86 59.12
CA LYS A 286 12.25 11.03 59.81
C LYS A 286 12.75 11.14 61.26
N VAL A 287 14.04 11.39 61.45
CA VAL A 287 14.55 11.99 62.71
C VAL A 287 15.78 12.85 62.42
N VAL A 288 15.63 13.95 61.68
CA VAL A 288 16.53 15.13 61.78
C VAL A 288 15.70 16.38 61.47
N GLU A 289 14.86 16.78 62.42
CA GLU A 289 14.44 18.17 62.58
C GLU A 289 13.84 18.30 63.98
N LEU A 290 14.70 18.69 64.92
CA LEU A 290 14.42 19.42 66.18
C LEU A 290 15.67 19.31 67.06
N LEU A 291 16.60 20.22 66.81
CA LEU A 291 17.50 20.92 67.75
C LEU A 291 18.13 22.07 66.95
#